data_AF-A0A947XXB1-F1
#
_entry.id   AF-A0A947XXB1-F1
#
_cell.length_a   1.000
_cell.length_b   1.000
_cell.length_c   1.000
_cell.angle_alpha   90.00
_cell.angle_beta   90.00
_cell.angle_gamma   90.00
#
_symmetry.space_group_name_H-M   'P 1'
#
loop_
_entity.id
_entity.type
_entity.pdbx_description
1 polymer ?
#
loop_
_entity_poly.entity_id
_entity_poly.type
_entity_poly.pdbx_seq_one_letter_code
_entity_poly.pdbx_strand_id
1 'polypeptide(L)'
;VLIPARNRRHLMLSPRLVAAVASGRFHIHAADHATEGIALLTGVAAGEPGAAGHYPHGSVLGHAQDALLAFRRACQMQEHPKGPRRHFRAGEHPHRR
;
A
#
# COMPACT_ATOMS: atom_id res chain seq x y z
N VAL A 1 22.01 2.27 2.64
CA VAL A 1 21.38 1.53 3.77
C VAL A 1 20.40 2.44 4.48
N LEU A 2 19.23 1.92 4.83
CA LEU A 2 18.20 2.63 5.60
C LEU A 2 18.16 2.05 7.02
N ILE A 3 18.18 2.91 8.05
CA ILE A 3 18.13 2.52 9.46
C ILE A 3 17.09 3.34 10.23
N PRO A 4 16.55 2.82 11.35
CA PRO A 4 15.76 3.64 12.26
C PRO A 4 16.60 4.78 12.85
N ALA A 5 16.04 5.99 12.93
CA ALA A 5 16.72 7.16 13.49
C ALA A 5 17.21 6.95 14.93
N ARG A 6 16.46 6.15 15.71
CA ARG A 6 16.82 5.76 17.08
C ARG A 6 18.15 5.02 17.18
N ASN A 7 18.60 4.37 16.11
CA ASN A 7 19.86 3.63 16.06
C ASN A 7 21.06 4.53 15.78
N ARG A 8 20.86 5.81 15.42
CA ARG A 8 21.95 6.75 15.09
C ARG A 8 22.98 6.87 16.22
N ARG A 9 22.53 6.95 17.47
CA ARG A 9 23.41 7.01 18.66
C ARG A 9 24.22 5.74 18.92
N HIS A 10 23.79 4.61 18.37
CA HIS A 10 24.46 3.31 18.51
C HIS A 10 25.27 2.96 17.25
N LEU A 11 25.35 3.86 16.27
CA LEU A 11 26.00 3.59 15.00
C LEU A 11 27.52 3.71 15.16
N MET A 12 28.19 2.56 15.20
CA MET A 12 29.65 2.47 15.17
C MET A 12 30.08 2.00 13.79
N LEU A 13 30.73 2.88 13.02
CA LEU A 13 31.22 2.58 11.68
C LEU A 13 32.71 2.26 11.71
N SER A 14 33.12 1.23 10.97
CA SER A 14 34.54 0.98 10.75
C SER A 14 35.18 2.11 9.92
N PRO A 15 36.49 2.39 10.07
CA PRO A 15 37.15 3.46 9.31
C PRO A 15 36.99 3.34 7.78
N ARG A 16 36.96 2.11 7.26
CA ARG A 16 36.72 1.84 5.84
C ARG A 16 35.33 2.31 5.40
N LEU A 17 34.31 2.11 6.23
CA LEU A 17 32.96 2.58 5.93
C LEU A 17 32.88 4.11 6.00
N VAL A 18 33.53 4.73 6.99
CA VAL A 18 33.59 6.20 7.10
C VAL A 18 34.23 6.81 5.84
N ALA A 19 35.34 6.25 5.36
CA ALA A 19 35.96 6.71 4.11
C ALA A 19 35.06 6.51 2.87
N ALA A 20 34.30 5.42 2.82
CA ALA A 20 33.34 5.18 1.73
C ALA A 20 32.17 6.18 1.76
N VAL A 21 31.68 6.54 2.94
CA VAL A 21 30.64 7.57 3.12
C VAL A 21 31.18 8.95 2.74
N ALA A 22 32.37 9.32 3.23
CA ALA A 22 33.01 10.60 2.92
C ALA A 22 33.32 10.77 1.43
N SER A 23 33.59 9.68 0.71
CA SER A 23 33.79 9.67 -0.75
C SER A 23 32.49 9.55 -1.56
N GLY A 24 31.32 9.56 -0.91
CA GLY A 24 30.02 9.46 -1.58
C GLY A 24 29.75 8.10 -2.24
N ARG A 25 30.55 7.06 -1.92
CA ARG A 25 30.38 5.70 -2.46
C ARG A 25 29.41 4.86 -1.64
N PHE A 26 29.04 5.34 -0.46
CA PHE A 26 28.11 4.66 0.43
C PHE A 26 27.21 5.66 1.15
N HIS A 27 25.92 5.34 1.23
CA HIS A 27 24.93 6.21 1.85
C HIS A 27 24.21 5.49 2.98
N ILE A 28 24.07 6.16 4.12
CA ILE A 28 23.29 5.71 5.27
C ILE A 28 22.20 6.75 5.50
N HIS A 29 20.95 6.32 5.41
CA HIS A 29 19.78 7.16 5.64
C HIS A 29 19.13 6.71 6.95
N ALA A 30 18.85 7.67 7.81
CA ALA A 30 18.14 7.45 9.07
C ALA A 30 16.73 8.01 8.93
N ALA A 31 15.72 7.20 9.25
CA ALA A 31 14.31 7.59 9.15
C ALA A 31 13.60 7.36 10.49
N ASP A 32 12.72 8.28 10.87
CA ASP A 32 11.88 8.18 12.06
C ASP A 32 10.60 7.38 11.77
N HIS A 33 10.08 7.52 10.56
CA HIS A 33 8.86 6.84 10.11
C HIS A 33 9.08 6.00 8.85
N ALA A 34 8.30 4.93 8.71
CA ALA A 34 8.33 4.10 7.50
C ALA A 34 7.97 4.88 6.23
N THR A 35 7.15 5.93 6.35
CA THR A 35 6.78 6.84 5.26
C THR A 35 7.97 7.59 4.66
N GLU A 36 8.91 8.03 5.49
CA GLU A 36 10.15 8.66 5.02
C GLU A 36 11.02 7.64 4.26
N GLY A 37 11.13 6.43 4.80
CA GLY A 37 11.89 5.34 4.19
C GLY A 37 11.35 4.93 2.82
N ILE A 38 10.03 4.74 2.71
CA ILE A 38 9.41 4.35 1.43
C ILE A 38 9.50 5.48 0.40
N ALA A 39 9.40 6.75 0.83
CA ALA A 39 9.56 7.87 -0.07
C ALA A 39 10.99 7.94 -0.64
N LEU A 40 11.99 7.68 0.21
CA LEU A 40 13.39 7.64 -0.21
C LEU A 40 13.67 6.48 -1.19
N LEU A 41 13.08 5.31 -0.98
CA LEU A 41 13.30 4.14 -1.82
C LEU A 41 12.58 4.22 -3.18
N THR A 42 11.40 4.84 -3.21
CA THR A 42 10.57 4.92 -4.42
C THR A 42 10.80 6.20 -5.22
N GLY A 43 11.35 7.26 -4.60
CA GLY A 43 11.43 8.59 -5.20
C GLY A 43 10.08 9.29 -5.30
N VAL A 44 9.02 8.72 -4.71
CA VAL A 44 7.64 9.23 -4.74
C VAL A 44 7.23 9.57 -3.31
N ALA A 45 6.49 10.65 -3.12
CA ALA A 45 5.98 11.00 -1.79
C ALA A 45 5.13 9.85 -1.22
N ALA A 46 5.29 9.54 0.08
CA ALA A 46 4.41 8.58 0.75
C ALA A 46 2.94 9.05 0.72
N GLY A 47 2.74 10.35 0.92
CA GLY A 47 1.43 11.01 0.96
C GLY A 47 0.80 10.93 2.35
N GLU A 48 0.08 11.98 2.74
CA GLU A 48 -0.64 12.05 4.00
C GLU A 48 -2.15 11.98 3.74
N PRO A 49 -2.93 11.35 4.63
CA PRO A 49 -4.37 11.28 4.47
C PRO A 49 -4.99 12.66 4.69
N GLY A 50 -5.89 13.05 3.79
CA GLY A 50 -6.73 14.23 4.00
C GLY A 50 -7.77 14.01 5.12
N ALA A 51 -8.56 15.05 5.43
CA ALA A 51 -9.61 14.97 6.46
C ALA A 51 -10.64 13.86 6.23
N ALA A 52 -10.86 13.48 4.96
CA ALA A 52 -11.75 12.38 4.57
C ALA A 52 -11.08 10.99 4.61
N GLY A 53 -9.82 10.88 5.05
CA GLY A 53 -9.06 9.62 5.10
C GLY A 53 -8.53 9.12 3.75
N HIS A 54 -8.57 9.96 2.71
CA HIS A 54 -8.04 9.62 1.38
C HIS A 54 -6.61 10.11 1.21
N TYR A 55 -5.75 9.27 0.65
CA TYR A 55 -4.39 9.62 0.26
C TYR A 55 -4.36 10.20 -1.17
N PRO A 56 -3.39 11.07 -1.50
CA PRO A 56 -3.22 11.54 -2.87
C PRO A 56 -2.95 10.37 -3.82
N HIS A 57 -3.68 10.28 -4.94
CA HIS A 57 -3.58 9.15 -5.88
C HIS A 57 -2.16 8.95 -6.45
N GLY A 58 -1.36 10.00 -6.57
CA GLY A 58 0.04 9.91 -7.03
C GLY A 58 1.06 9.56 -5.94
N SER A 59 0.62 9.26 -4.72
CA SER A 59 1.48 8.92 -3.59
C SER A 59 1.57 7.40 -3.41
N VAL A 60 2.62 6.94 -2.74
CA VAL A 60 2.79 5.50 -2.46
C VAL A 60 1.61 4.94 -1.66
N LEU A 61 1.17 5.66 -0.63
CA LEU A 61 0.02 5.24 0.18
C LEU A 61 -1.32 5.41 -0.55
N GLY A 62 -1.43 6.31 -1.53
CA GLY A 62 -2.56 6.38 -2.46
C GLY A 62 -2.70 5.10 -3.28
N HIS A 63 -1.61 4.69 -3.92
CA HIS A 63 -1.60 3.42 -4.67
C HIS A 63 -1.90 2.21 -3.77
N ALA A 64 -1.39 2.19 -2.54
CA ALA A 64 -1.70 1.14 -1.58
C ALA A 64 -3.19 1.14 -1.18
N GLN A 65 -3.78 2.32 -0.96
CA GLN A 65 -5.20 2.47 -0.66
C GLN A 65 -6.07 1.94 -1.81
N ASP A 66 -5.75 2.29 -3.06
CA ASP A 66 -6.50 1.82 -4.23
C ASP A 66 -6.43 0.31 -4.40
N ALA A 67 -5.25 -0.29 -4.19
CA ALA A 67 -5.06 -1.74 -4.22
C ALA A 67 -5.89 -2.44 -3.14
N LEU A 68 -5.89 -1.91 -1.91
CA LEU A 68 -6.69 -2.46 -0.80
C LEU A 68 -8.19 -2.33 -1.04
N LEU A 69 -8.65 -1.22 -1.64
CA LEU A 69 -10.05 -1.04 -2.02
C LEU A 69 -10.46 -2.01 -3.12
N ALA A 70 -9.59 -2.25 -4.12
CA ALA A 70 -9.83 -3.24 -5.16
C ALA A 70 -9.90 -4.65 -4.58
N PHE A 71 -8.97 -5.00 -3.69
CA PHE A 71 -8.96 -6.29 -3.00
C PHE A 71 -10.25 -6.50 -2.18
N ARG A 72 -10.67 -5.49 -1.40
CA ARG A 72 -11.92 -5.53 -0.64
C ARG A 72 -13.12 -5.80 -1.54
N ARG A 73 -13.25 -5.10 -2.67
CA ARG A 73 -14.34 -5.30 -3.63
C ARG A 73 -14.35 -6.73 -4.17
N ALA A 74 -13.18 -7.29 -4.49
CA ALA A 74 -13.06 -8.65 -4.98
C ALA A 74 -13.50 -9.69 -3.93
N CYS A 75 -13.09 -9.53 -2.66
CA CYS A 75 -13.51 -10.41 -1.57
C CYS A 75 -15.04 -10.42 -1.39
N GLN A 76 -15.67 -9.24 -1.37
CA GLN A 76 -17.13 -9.12 -1.20
C GLN A 76 -17.93 -9.79 -2.32
N MET A 77 -17.41 -9.78 -3.55
CA MET A 77 -18.03 -10.46 -4.70
C MET A 77 -17.95 -11.99 -4.59
N GLN A 78 -16.95 -12.53 -3.88
CA GLN A 78 -16.82 -13.96 -3.63
C GLN A 78 -17.73 -14.41 -2.47
N GLU A 79 -17.90 -13.57 -1.44
CA GLU A 79 -18.74 -13.86 -0.27
C GLU A 79 -20.24 -13.86 -0.59
N HIS A 80 -20.66 -13.15 -1.65
CA HIS A 80 -22.04 -13.16 -2.16
C HIS A 80 -22.12 -13.93 -3.50
N PRO A 81 -22.22 -15.27 -3.50
CA PRO A 81 -22.54 -15.99 -4.71
C PRO A 81 -23.91 -15.51 -5.20
N LYS A 82 -23.97 -14.93 -6.41
CA LYS A 82 -25.24 -14.61 -7.06
C LYS A 82 -26.10 -15.87 -7.04
N GLY A 83 -27.17 -15.86 -6.24
CA GLY A 83 -28.12 -16.95 -6.17
C GLY A 83 -28.57 -17.34 -7.58
N PRO A 84 -28.89 -18.64 -7.81
CA PRO A 84 -29.18 -19.13 -9.16
C PRO A 84 -30.26 -18.25 -9.78
N ARG A 85 -29.93 -17.65 -10.93
CA ARG A 85 -30.91 -16.94 -11.75
C ARG A 85 -31.98 -17.95 -12.10
N ARG A 86 -33.13 -17.90 -11.41
CA ARG A 86 -34.33 -18.64 -11.79
C ARG A 86 -34.63 -18.24 -13.23
N HIS A 87 -34.29 -19.11 -14.17
CA HIS A 87 -34.84 -19.05 -15.51
C HIS A 87 -36.34 -19.22 -15.35
N PHE A 88 -37.07 -18.11 -15.43
CA PHE A 88 -38.52 -18.14 -15.51
C PHE A 88 -38.84 -18.84 -16.83
N ARG A 89 -39.13 -20.15 -16.78
CA ARG A 89 -39.68 -20.88 -17.92
C ARG A 89 -41.06 -20.29 -18.18
N ALA A 90 -41.17 -19.52 -19.26
CA ALA A 90 -42.45 -19.16 -19.83
C ALA A 90 -43.16 -20.46 -20.25
N GLY A 91 -44.13 -20.91 -19.47
CA GLY A 91 -44.80 -22.18 -19.74
C GLY A 91 -45.97 -22.57 -18.84
N GLU A 92 -46.14 -21.97 -17.66
CA GLU A 92 -47.29 -22.28 -16.80
C GLU A 92 -48.21 -21.07 -16.66
N HIS A 93 -49.13 -20.93 -17.62
CA HIS A 93 -50.37 -20.20 -17.40
C HIS A 93 -51.37 -21.16 -16.73
N PRO A 94 -51.89 -20.86 -15.54
CA PRO A 94 -52.95 -21.67 -14.96
C PRO A 94 -54.25 -21.40 -15.74
N HIS A 95 -54.75 -22.43 -16.41
CA HIS A 95 -56.06 -22.41 -17.04
C HIS A 95 -57.12 -22.35 -15.93
N ARG A 96 -57.79 -21.20 -15.78
CA ARG A 96 -59.03 -21.10 -15.00
C ARG A 96 -60.10 -21.96 -15.69
N ARG A 97 -60.65 -22.94 -14.96
CA ARG A 97 -62.08 -23.33 -14.97
C ARG A 97 -62.44 -23.88 -13.60
#